data_AF-I2NFR5-F1
#
_entry.id   AF-I2NFR5-F1
#
_cell.length_a   1.000
_cell.length_b   1.000
_cell.length_c   1.000
_cell.angle_alpha   90.00
_cell.angle_beta   90.00
_cell.angle_gamma   90.00
#
_symmetry.space_group_name_H-M   'P 1'
#
loop_
_entity.id
_entity.type
_entity.pdbx_description
1 polymer ?
#
loop_
_entity_poly.entity_id
_entity_poly.type
_entity_poly.pdbx_seq_one_letter_code
_entity_poly.pdbx_strand_id
1 'polypeptide(L)'
;MERVKADIGIMNSGGVRASLPEGDVSYKDILTVQPFGNMISTLDLKGQELVDFLTIVALKQTDTGGYPQLAGISMVVDRSTKNISDVKIGGQPLDMNKTYKVSIPDYLTGGGDGYPVMKNHPTYVNTGFIDAEMLKKYFEENKVLKSTDYDPREDVIFKN
;
A
#
# COMPACT_ATOMS: atom_id res chain seq x y z
N MET A 1 -7.64 1.60 -3.20
CA MET A 1 -8.53 1.37 -2.04
C MET A 1 -10.00 1.35 -2.45
N GLU A 2 -10.51 2.37 -3.15
CA GLU A 2 -11.93 2.50 -3.53
C GLU A 2 -12.51 1.30 -4.29
N ARG A 3 -11.83 0.84 -5.35
CA ARG A 3 -12.34 -0.24 -6.21
C ARG A 3 -12.59 -1.57 -5.49
N VAL A 4 -11.73 -1.88 -4.52
CA VAL A 4 -11.74 -3.12 -3.74
C VAL A 4 -12.28 -2.91 -2.32
N LYS A 5 -12.73 -1.68 -2.00
CA LYS A 5 -13.25 -1.26 -0.70
C LYS A 5 -12.33 -1.62 0.47
N ALA A 6 -11.02 -1.44 0.27
CA ALA A 6 -10.00 -1.73 1.29
C ALA A 6 -9.85 -0.56 2.27
N ASP A 7 -9.58 -0.87 3.53
CA ASP A 7 -9.28 0.08 4.59
C ASP A 7 -7.84 0.61 4.47
N ILE A 8 -6.93 -0.24 3.98
CA ILE A 8 -5.49 0.04 3.88
C ILE A 8 -4.99 -0.27 2.47
N GLY A 9 -4.15 0.59 1.92
CA GLY A 9 -3.39 0.36 0.70
C GLY A 9 -1.90 0.23 1.01
N ILE A 10 -1.25 -0.79 0.44
CA ILE A 10 0.19 -1.02 0.58
C ILE A 10 0.78 -1.26 -0.81
N MET A 11 1.88 -0.59 -1.13
CA MET A 11 2.70 -0.90 -2.29
C MET A 11 4.18 -0.69 -1.95
N ASN A 12 5.10 -1.31 -2.68
CA ASN A 12 6.53 -1.06 -2.52
C ASN A 12 6.96 0.09 -3.43
N SER A 13 7.94 0.88 -3.00
CA SER A 13 8.43 2.05 -3.74
C SER A 13 9.00 1.68 -5.11
N GLY A 14 9.63 0.50 -5.22
CA GLY A 14 10.14 -0.05 -6.46
C GLY A 14 9.06 -0.40 -7.49
N GLY A 15 7.79 -0.45 -7.07
CA GLY A 15 6.62 -0.59 -7.95
C GLY A 15 6.22 0.72 -8.65
N VAL A 16 6.68 1.89 -8.18
CA VAL A 16 6.48 3.18 -8.85
C VAL A 16 7.70 3.51 -9.68
N ARG A 17 7.56 3.63 -11.00
CA ARG A 17 8.72 3.65 -11.91
C ARG A 17 9.04 4.99 -12.55
N ALA A 18 8.11 5.93 -12.50
CA ALA A 18 8.29 7.26 -13.06
C ALA A 18 7.39 8.28 -12.33
N SER A 19 7.69 9.56 -12.52
CA SER A 19 6.78 10.65 -12.22
C SER A 19 5.75 10.81 -13.34
N LEU A 20 4.59 11.36 -13.00
CA LEU A 20 3.62 11.85 -13.98
C LEU A 20 3.90 13.32 -14.30
N PRO A 21 3.68 13.76 -15.55
CA PRO A 21 3.75 15.17 -15.90
C PRO A 21 2.61 15.97 -15.26
N GLU A 22 2.82 17.27 -15.11
CA GLU A 22 1.72 18.20 -14.87
C GLU A 22 0.85 18.36 -16.14
N GLY A 23 -0.45 18.59 -15.97
CA GLY A 23 -1.39 18.73 -17.08
C GLY A 23 -1.93 17.39 -17.57
N ASP A 24 -1.97 17.21 -18.89
CA ASP A 24 -2.58 16.04 -19.50
C ASP A 24 -1.73 14.78 -19.26
N VAL A 25 -2.35 13.77 -18.66
CA VAL A 25 -1.73 12.45 -18.42
C VAL A 25 -2.25 11.46 -19.45
N SER A 26 -1.34 10.91 -20.27
CA SER A 26 -1.67 9.88 -21.25
C SER A 26 -1.64 8.49 -20.63
N TYR A 27 -2.24 7.51 -21.33
CA TYR A 27 -2.14 6.12 -20.88
C TYR A 27 -0.70 5.59 -20.96
N LYS A 28 0.13 6.12 -21.87
CA LYS A 28 1.56 5.79 -21.94
C LYS A 28 2.29 6.21 -20.66
N ASP A 29 1.93 7.36 -20.09
CA ASP A 29 2.53 7.84 -18.84
C ASP A 29 2.17 6.90 -17.69
N ILE A 30 0.90 6.51 -17.58
CA ILE A 30 0.43 5.52 -16.59
C ILE A 30 1.17 4.18 -16.72
N LEU A 31 1.33 3.66 -17.94
CA LEU A 31 2.09 2.42 -18.18
C LEU A 31 3.58 2.58 -17.88
N THR A 32 4.12 3.79 -18.01
CA THR A 32 5.52 4.08 -17.63
C THR A 32 5.67 4.08 -16.11
N VAL A 33 4.66 4.53 -15.36
CA VAL A 33 4.63 4.51 -13.89
C VAL A 33 4.43 3.10 -13.34
N GLN A 34 3.52 2.31 -13.93
CA GLN A 34 3.16 0.94 -13.53
C GLN A 34 3.39 -0.07 -14.68
N PRO A 35 4.64 -0.43 -15.01
CA PRO A 35 4.95 -1.21 -16.21
C PRO A 35 4.86 -2.73 -16.03
N PHE A 36 4.62 -3.22 -14.81
CA PHE A 36 4.78 -4.64 -14.48
C PHE A 36 3.53 -5.46 -14.68
N GLY A 37 2.35 -4.81 -14.72
CA GLY A 37 1.08 -5.52 -14.81
C GLY A 37 0.80 -6.38 -13.57
N ASN A 38 1.18 -5.89 -12.37
CA ASN A 38 0.84 -6.63 -11.15
C ASN A 38 -0.66 -6.64 -10.97
N MET A 39 -1.17 -7.70 -10.35
CA MET A 39 -2.57 -7.77 -10.00
C MET A 39 -2.79 -7.19 -8.59
N ILE A 40 -3.87 -6.46 -8.42
CA ILE A 40 -4.33 -6.06 -7.10
C ILE A 40 -4.84 -7.30 -6.38
N SER A 41 -4.30 -7.56 -5.19
CA SER A 41 -4.80 -8.59 -4.28
C SER A 41 -5.35 -7.96 -3.01
N THR A 42 -6.23 -8.69 -2.33
CA THR A 42 -6.78 -8.29 -1.03
C THR A 42 -6.61 -9.37 0.02
N LEU A 43 -6.46 -8.95 1.27
CA LEU A 43 -6.45 -9.78 2.46
C LEU A 43 -7.38 -9.16 3.50
N ASP A 44 -8.16 -9.99 4.17
CA ASP A 44 -8.87 -9.60 5.39
C ASP A 44 -8.08 -10.13 6.59
N LEU A 45 -7.48 -9.22 7.37
CA LEU A 45 -6.58 -9.54 8.49
C LEU A 45 -7.18 -9.07 9.81
N LYS A 46 -7.11 -9.89 10.87
CA LYS A 46 -7.43 -9.40 12.22
C LYS A 46 -6.39 -8.40 12.70
N GLY A 47 -6.76 -7.52 13.64
CA GLY A 47 -5.88 -6.48 14.15
C GLY A 47 -4.50 -6.99 14.59
N GLN A 48 -4.43 -8.14 15.28
CA GLN A 48 -3.14 -8.75 15.63
C GLN A 48 -2.32 -9.19 14.40
N GLU A 49 -2.93 -9.89 13.44
CA GLU A 49 -2.26 -10.34 12.22
C GLU A 49 -1.76 -9.15 11.39
N LEU A 50 -2.54 -8.07 11.36
CA LEU A 50 -2.17 -6.82 10.72
C LEU A 50 -0.96 -6.19 11.42
N VAL A 51 -0.94 -6.11 12.75
CA VAL A 51 0.21 -5.58 13.50
C VAL A 51 1.47 -6.41 13.26
N ASP A 52 1.36 -7.74 13.26
CA ASP A 52 2.48 -8.64 13.01
C ASP A 52 3.04 -8.43 11.59
N PHE A 53 2.15 -8.34 10.59
CA PHE A 53 2.53 -8.05 9.20
C PHE A 53 3.21 -6.68 9.08
N LEU A 54 2.61 -5.63 9.65
CA LEU A 54 3.13 -4.26 9.58
C LEU A 54 4.46 -4.09 10.30
N THR A 55 4.69 -4.83 11.39
CA THR A 55 5.98 -4.78 12.11
C THR A 55 7.14 -5.20 11.21
N ILE A 56 6.91 -6.16 10.32
CA ILE A 56 7.91 -6.58 9.32
C ILE A 56 8.01 -5.55 8.19
N VAL A 57 6.86 -5.09 7.67
CA VAL A 57 6.81 -4.22 6.49
C VAL A 57 7.36 -2.82 6.79
N ALA A 58 7.01 -2.22 7.92
CA ALA A 58 7.38 -0.86 8.29
C ALA A 58 8.87 -0.70 8.63
N LEU A 59 9.58 -1.80 8.91
CA LEU A 59 11.02 -1.81 9.19
C LEU A 59 11.88 -1.98 7.93
N LYS A 60 11.29 -2.09 6.75
CA LYS A 60 12.05 -2.13 5.50
C LYS A 60 12.85 -0.84 5.32
N GLN A 61 14.08 -0.99 4.87
CA GLN A 61 15.04 0.12 4.77
C GLN A 61 14.55 1.18 3.79
N THR A 62 14.74 2.45 4.18
CA THR A 62 14.63 3.59 3.27
C THR A 62 15.63 3.43 2.13
N ASP A 63 15.36 4.08 1.00
CA ASP A 63 16.20 4.04 -0.21
C ASP A 63 16.30 2.65 -0.89
N THR A 64 15.38 1.74 -0.57
CA THR A 64 15.25 0.44 -1.26
C THR A 64 13.93 0.34 -2.01
N GLY A 65 13.91 -0.49 -3.06
CA GLY A 65 12.66 -0.79 -3.79
C GLY A 65 11.58 -1.39 -2.89
N GLY A 66 11.97 -2.11 -1.84
CA GLY A 66 11.03 -2.72 -0.89
C GLY A 66 10.38 -1.75 0.10
N TYR A 67 10.85 -0.49 0.18
CA TYR A 67 10.30 0.49 1.12
C TYR A 67 8.78 0.67 0.91
N PRO A 68 7.95 0.52 1.95
CA PRO A 68 6.50 0.57 1.80
C PRO A 68 5.99 2.01 1.60
N GLN A 69 5.11 2.17 0.61
CA GLN A 69 4.18 3.27 0.47
C GLN A 69 2.83 2.83 1.05
N LEU A 70 2.28 3.63 1.95
CA LEU A 70 1.12 3.27 2.76
C LEU A 70 -0.01 4.29 2.57
N ALA A 71 -1.24 3.82 2.56
CA ALA A 71 -2.44 4.65 2.52
C ALA A 71 -3.49 4.13 3.50
N GLY A 72 -4.21 5.05 4.16
CA GLY A 72 -5.27 4.72 5.12
C GLY A 72 -4.77 4.28 6.51
N ILE A 73 -3.47 4.33 6.75
CA ILE A 73 -2.82 3.93 8.00
C ILE A 73 -1.80 4.97 8.46
N SER A 74 -1.72 5.19 9.77
CA SER A 74 -0.61 5.89 10.42
C SER A 74 -0.03 5.07 11.57
N MET A 75 1.25 5.22 11.87
CA MET A 75 1.92 4.53 12.98
C MET A 75 3.24 5.21 13.39
N VAL A 76 3.73 4.85 14.57
CA VAL A 76 5.09 5.14 15.02
C VAL A 76 5.94 3.87 14.88
N VAL A 77 7.08 3.98 14.20
CA VAL A 77 8.04 2.88 14.00
C VAL A 77 9.28 3.13 14.83
N ASP A 78 9.53 2.27 15.80
CA ASP A 78 10.76 2.28 16.60
C ASP A 78 11.78 1.31 15.98
N ARG A 79 12.82 1.88 15.36
CA ARG A 79 13.87 1.11 14.69
C ARG A 79 14.84 0.47 15.68
N SER A 80 14.99 1.04 16.87
CA SER A 80 15.88 0.52 17.91
C SER A 80 15.33 -0.78 18.51
N THR A 81 14.02 -0.82 18.79
CA THR A 81 13.34 -1.99 19.34
C THR A 81 12.72 -2.87 18.26
N LYS A 82 12.76 -2.46 16.99
CA LYS A 82 12.11 -3.14 15.86
C LYS A 82 10.63 -3.40 16.11
N ASN A 83 9.90 -2.36 16.53
CA ASN A 83 8.49 -2.47 16.87
C ASN A 83 7.68 -1.28 16.32
N ILE A 84 6.36 -1.44 16.26
CA ILE A 84 5.41 -0.37 15.90
C ILE A 84 4.49 -0.03 17.07
N SER A 85 3.99 1.20 17.09
CA SER A 85 3.05 1.68 18.11
C SER A 85 2.15 2.80 17.55
N ASP A 86 1.12 3.21 18.31
CA ASP A 86 0.14 4.23 17.89
C ASP A 86 -0.44 4.00 16.49
N VAL A 87 -0.74 2.73 16.17
CA VAL A 87 -1.30 2.35 14.88
C VAL A 87 -2.74 2.85 14.79
N LYS A 88 -3.04 3.64 13.76
CA LYS A 88 -4.39 4.12 13.45
C LYS A 88 -4.77 3.76 12.03
N ILE A 89 -5.99 3.26 11.84
CA ILE A 89 -6.58 2.96 10.53
C ILE A 89 -7.73 3.92 10.29
N GLY A 90 -7.70 4.67 9.18
CA GLY A 90 -8.69 5.71 8.89
C GLY A 90 -8.78 6.79 9.98
N GLY A 91 -7.65 7.07 10.65
CA GLY A 91 -7.58 8.03 11.76
C GLY A 91 -8.08 7.52 13.12
N GLN A 92 -8.60 6.29 13.19
CA GLN A 92 -9.05 5.68 14.45
C GLN A 92 -8.00 4.70 14.99
N PRO A 93 -7.79 4.62 16.32
CA PRO A 93 -6.92 3.60 16.91
C PRO A 93 -7.28 2.20 16.43
N LEU A 94 -6.26 1.40 16.11
CA LEU A 94 -6.44 0.01 15.70
C LEU A 94 -7.12 -0.78 16.83
N ASP A 95 -8.11 -1.60 16.46
CA ASP A 95 -8.82 -2.52 17.33
C ASP A 95 -8.35 -3.94 17.03
N MET A 96 -7.76 -4.60 18.03
CA MET A 96 -7.19 -5.94 17.89
C MET A 96 -8.23 -7.01 17.51
N ASN A 97 -9.51 -6.77 17.78
CA ASN A 97 -10.59 -7.71 17.50
C ASN A 97 -11.29 -7.45 16.16
N LYS A 98 -11.01 -6.32 15.49
CA LYS A 98 -11.57 -6.03 14.18
C LYS A 98 -10.76 -6.68 13.07
N THR A 99 -11.43 -6.90 11.96
CA THR A 99 -10.83 -7.32 10.70
C THR A 99 -10.71 -6.11 9.78
N TYR A 100 -9.55 -5.98 9.15
CA TYR A 100 -9.20 -4.91 8.24
C TYR A 100 -8.89 -5.48 6.86
N LYS A 101 -9.44 -4.86 5.82
CA LYS A 101 -9.20 -5.23 4.43
C LYS A 101 -7.99 -4.47 3.90
N VAL A 102 -6.96 -5.20 3.51
CA VAL A 102 -5.71 -4.67 2.96
C VAL A 102 -5.69 -4.89 1.45
N SER A 103 -5.42 -3.85 0.68
CA SER A 103 -5.13 -3.91 -0.76
C SER A 103 -3.61 -3.86 -0.97
N ILE A 104 -3.08 -4.85 -1.70
CA ILE A 104 -1.64 -5.02 -1.88
C ILE A 104 -1.33 -5.71 -3.24
N PRO A 105 -0.29 -5.32 -4.00
CA PRO A 105 0.12 -6.03 -5.20
C PRO A 105 0.42 -7.51 -4.95
N ASP A 106 0.03 -8.38 -5.88
CA ASP A 106 0.23 -9.83 -5.80
C ASP A 106 1.72 -10.25 -5.83
N TYR A 107 2.58 -9.40 -6.39
CA TYR A 107 4.04 -9.51 -6.27
C TYR A 107 4.49 -9.57 -4.80
N LEU A 108 3.98 -8.66 -3.96
CA LEU A 108 4.37 -8.56 -2.55
C LEU A 108 3.77 -9.68 -1.70
N THR A 109 2.51 -10.06 -1.96
CA THR A 109 1.91 -11.21 -1.26
C THR A 109 2.58 -12.54 -1.61
N GLY A 110 3.29 -12.60 -2.74
CA GLY A 110 4.14 -13.72 -3.14
C GLY A 110 5.52 -13.75 -2.47
N GLY A 111 5.85 -12.76 -1.63
CA GLY A 111 7.16 -12.64 -0.99
C GLY A 111 8.16 -11.71 -1.69
N GLY A 112 7.72 -10.99 -2.73
CA GLY A 112 8.51 -9.96 -3.41
C GLY A 112 9.11 -8.96 -2.41
N ASP A 113 10.33 -8.48 -2.67
CA ASP A 113 11.10 -7.60 -1.77
C ASP A 113 11.23 -8.10 -0.31
N GLY A 114 11.07 -9.40 -0.08
CA GLY A 114 11.08 -10.01 1.26
C GLY A 114 9.87 -9.61 2.11
N TYR A 115 8.72 -9.33 1.51
CA TYR A 115 7.45 -9.21 2.23
C TYR A 115 7.02 -10.59 2.77
N PRO A 116 6.23 -10.64 3.85
CA PRO A 116 5.62 -11.90 4.30
C PRO A 116 4.79 -12.54 3.18
N VAL A 117 4.93 -13.86 2.98
CA VAL A 117 4.13 -14.60 1.99
C VAL A 117 2.70 -14.74 2.50
N MET A 118 1.76 -14.11 1.81
CA MET A 118 0.34 -14.07 2.18
C MET A 118 -0.58 -14.80 1.20
N LYS A 119 -0.07 -15.31 0.08
CA LYS A 119 -0.88 -16.05 -0.93
C LYS A 119 -1.59 -17.29 -0.37
N ASN A 120 -1.09 -17.85 0.72
CA ASN A 120 -1.66 -19.03 1.38
C ASN A 120 -2.65 -18.67 2.50
N HIS A 121 -2.87 -17.37 2.77
CA HIS A 121 -3.79 -16.93 3.80
C HIS A 121 -5.24 -17.25 3.39
N PRO A 122 -6.11 -17.74 4.30
CA PRO A 122 -7.48 -18.16 3.94
C PRO A 122 -8.35 -17.06 3.32
N THR A 123 -8.06 -15.80 3.63
CA THR A 123 -8.80 -14.62 3.12
C THR A 123 -8.12 -13.97 1.91
N TYR A 124 -7.04 -14.55 1.40
CA TYR A 124 -6.35 -14.03 0.22
C TYR A 124 -7.25 -14.12 -1.02
N VAL A 125 -7.36 -13.00 -1.73
CA VAL A 125 -8.05 -12.93 -3.01
C VAL A 125 -7.16 -12.19 -4.01
N ASN A 126 -6.80 -12.85 -5.11
CA ASN A 126 -6.33 -12.15 -6.29
C ASN A 126 -7.55 -11.64 -7.06
N THR A 127 -7.68 -10.33 -7.21
CA THR A 127 -8.86 -9.73 -7.85
C THR A 127 -8.84 -9.82 -9.38
N GLY A 128 -7.67 -10.08 -9.96
CA GLY A 128 -7.44 -10.02 -11.41
C GLY A 128 -7.37 -8.60 -11.97
N PHE A 129 -7.56 -7.56 -11.16
CA PHE A 129 -7.42 -6.18 -11.62
C PHE A 129 -5.96 -5.79 -11.78
N ILE A 130 -5.59 -5.28 -12.94
CA ILE A 130 -4.22 -4.86 -13.25
C ILE A 130 -3.97 -3.47 -12.68
N ASP A 131 -2.82 -3.27 -12.02
CA ASP A 131 -2.40 -2.01 -11.41
C ASP A 131 -2.51 -0.80 -12.35
N ALA A 132 -1.95 -0.87 -13.55
CA ALA A 132 -1.98 0.21 -14.55
C ALA A 132 -3.40 0.52 -15.04
N GLU A 133 -4.23 -0.51 -15.26
CA GLU A 133 -5.62 -0.32 -15.66
C GLU A 133 -6.43 0.35 -14.55
N MET A 134 -6.14 0.00 -13.31
CA MET A 134 -6.79 0.60 -12.15
C MET A 134 -6.38 2.04 -11.92
N LEU A 135 -5.10 2.37 -12.14
CA LEU A 135 -4.64 3.75 -12.12
C LEU A 135 -5.30 4.56 -13.25
N LYS A 136 -5.33 4.02 -14.48
CA LYS A 136 -6.04 4.64 -15.61
C LYS A 136 -7.50 4.93 -15.27
N LYS A 137 -8.22 3.93 -14.76
CA LYS A 137 -9.63 4.06 -14.41
C LYS A 137 -9.84 5.16 -13.36
N TYR A 138 -8.95 5.27 -12.38
CA TYR A 138 -9.01 6.32 -11.38
C TYR A 138 -8.87 7.72 -11.99
N PHE A 139 -7.95 7.92 -12.94
CA PHE A 139 -7.81 9.18 -13.69
C PHE A 139 -9.02 9.49 -14.58
N GLU A 140 -9.63 8.46 -15.21
CA GLU A 140 -10.84 8.63 -16.02
C GLU A 140 -12.05 9.06 -15.18
N GLU A 141 -12.16 8.55 -13.96
CA GLU A 141 -13.21 8.89 -13.00
C GLU A 141 -12.96 10.25 -12.31
N ASN A 142 -11.69 10.62 -12.14
CA ASN A 142 -11.26 11.86 -11.48
C ASN A 142 -10.50 12.77 -12.46
N LYS A 143 -11.25 13.37 -13.39
CA LYS A 143 -10.70 14.14 -14.53
C LYS A 143 -9.77 15.30 -14.14
N VAL A 144 -9.86 15.80 -12.91
CA VAL A 144 -8.99 16.85 -12.39
C VAL A 144 -8.48 16.39 -11.04
N LEU A 145 -7.19 16.12 -10.97
CA LEU A 145 -6.49 15.76 -9.73
C LEU A 145 -5.63 16.94 -9.30
N LYS A 146 -5.70 17.30 -8.01
CA LYS A 146 -4.74 18.22 -7.40
C LYS A 146 -3.69 17.38 -6.71
N SER A 147 -2.43 17.54 -7.10
CA SER A 147 -1.32 16.80 -6.48
C SER A 147 -1.25 16.99 -4.97
N THR A 148 -1.60 18.20 -4.48
CA THR A 148 -1.64 18.54 -3.05
C THR A 148 -2.61 17.69 -2.23
N ASP A 149 -3.63 17.10 -2.85
CA ASP A 149 -4.56 16.19 -2.16
C ASP A 149 -3.88 14.84 -1.81
N TYR A 150 -2.69 14.59 -2.39
CA TYR A 150 -1.88 13.39 -2.22
C TYR A 150 -0.49 13.68 -1.64
N ASP A 151 -0.25 14.89 -1.12
CA ASP A 151 1.00 15.21 -0.45
C ASP A 151 1.26 14.21 0.68
N PRO A 152 2.52 13.76 0.88
CA PRO A 152 2.84 12.83 1.95
C PRO A 152 2.38 13.40 3.29
N ARG A 153 1.51 12.65 3.97
CA ARG A 153 1.11 12.96 5.33
C ARG A 153 2.18 12.42 6.27
N GLU A 154 2.34 13.03 7.45
CA GLU A 154 3.18 12.51 8.54
C GLU A 154 2.58 11.24 9.19
N ASP A 155 2.10 10.32 8.35
CA ASP A 155 1.41 9.10 8.74
C ASP A 155 2.40 8.09 9.36
N VAL A 156 3.69 8.13 9.01
CA VAL A 156 4.71 7.24 9.59
C VAL A 156 5.80 8.05 10.28
N ILE A 157 5.87 7.94 11.60
CA ILE A 157 6.87 8.63 12.43
C ILE A 157 7.96 7.64 12.85
N PHE A 158 9.21 7.91 12.48
CA PHE A 158 10.34 7.06 12.87
C PHE A 158 10.98 7.55 14.18
N LYS A 159 11.14 6.62 15.13
CA LYS A 159 12.00 6.76 16.30
C LYS A 159 13.30 6.00 16.06
N ASN A 160 14.40 6.65 16.38
CA ASN A 160 15.75 6.08 16.30
C ASN A 160 16.29 5.82 17.69
#